data_AF-M0LH24-F1
#
_entry.id   AF-M0LH24-F1
#
_cell.length_a   1.000
_cell.length_b   1.000
_cell.length_c   1.000
_cell.angle_alpha   90.00
_cell.angle_beta   90.00
_cell.angle_gamma   90.00
#
_symmetry.space_group_name_H-M   'P 1'
#
loop_
_entity.id
_entity.type
_entity.pdbx_description
1 polymer ?
#
loop_
_entity_poly.entity_id
_entity_poly.type
_entity_poly.pdbx_seq_one_letter_code
_entity_poly.pdbx_strand_id
1 'polypeptide(L)'
;MSQTLELPNGDVVSPDDVFCYNDYPYRLVWLDGDTHEFALSPLYWGDSGMDIPFHDREALVDQWEVDSQGRMTAEEWSDWLDDAMEDHRYSDDEVASLAAELPTEWDADGGDSDSGGSIRDRLGL
;
A
#
# COMPACT_ATOMS: atom_id res chain seq x y z
N MET A 1 -12.02 20.14 -0.93
CA MET A 1 -12.27 19.40 0.32
C MET A 1 -11.71 18.02 0.07
N SER A 2 -10.60 17.64 0.68
CA SER A 2 -10.09 16.28 0.54
C SER A 2 -11.09 15.37 1.26
N GLN A 3 -11.78 14.50 0.51
CA GLN A 3 -12.72 13.55 1.09
C GLN A 3 -11.90 12.47 1.82
N THR A 4 -12.21 12.26 3.09
CA THR A 4 -11.53 11.30 3.96
C THR A 4 -12.53 10.27 4.47
N LEU A 5 -12.11 9.03 4.60
CA LEU A 5 -12.91 7.92 5.12
C LEU A 5 -12.40 7.56 6.51
N GLU A 6 -13.33 7.44 7.47
CA GLU A 6 -13.01 6.91 8.80
C GLU A 6 -13.18 5.39 8.78
N LEU A 7 -12.08 4.67 9.00
CA LEU A 7 -12.01 3.23 9.09
C LEU A 7 -12.67 2.71 10.39
N PRO A 8 -13.08 1.43 10.45
CA PRO A 8 -13.73 0.85 11.62
C PRO A 8 -12.86 0.81 12.87
N ASN A 9 -11.53 0.81 12.71
CA ASN A 9 -10.55 0.89 13.79
C ASN A 9 -10.40 2.32 14.39
N GLY A 10 -11.04 3.33 13.78
CA GLY A 10 -10.99 4.73 14.20
C GLY A 10 -9.95 5.59 13.44
N ASP A 11 -9.20 5.01 12.51
CA ASP A 11 -8.27 5.76 11.66
C ASP A 11 -9.00 6.54 10.59
N VAL A 12 -8.39 7.65 10.15
CA VAL A 12 -8.90 8.45 9.04
C VAL A 12 -7.90 8.39 7.88
N VAL A 13 -8.40 7.99 6.71
CA VAL A 13 -7.60 7.82 5.49
C VAL A 13 -8.14 8.67 4.34
N SER A 14 -7.23 9.17 3.53
CA SER A 14 -7.48 9.94 2.31
C SER A 14 -7.24 9.05 1.09
N PRO A 15 -7.66 9.44 -0.13
CA PRO A 15 -7.31 8.71 -1.35
C PRO A 15 -5.79 8.58 -1.60
N ASP A 16 -5.00 9.51 -1.07
CA ASP A 16 -3.53 9.46 -1.10
C ASP A 16 -2.92 8.58 0.01
N ASP A 17 -3.70 8.19 1.04
CA ASP A 17 -3.21 7.32 2.11
C ASP A 17 -3.37 5.84 1.72
N VAL A 18 -2.34 5.04 1.99
CA VAL A 18 -2.39 3.57 1.85
C VAL A 18 -2.68 2.95 3.21
N PHE A 19 -3.51 1.92 3.23
CA PHE A 19 -3.86 1.18 4.44
C PHE A 19 -3.99 -0.32 4.16
N CYS A 20 -3.78 -1.13 5.19
CA CYS A 20 -3.91 -2.58 5.11
C CYS A 20 -5.36 -3.00 5.34
N TYR A 21 -5.94 -3.65 4.35
CA TYR A 21 -7.28 -4.22 4.40
C TYR A 21 -7.19 -5.67 3.94
N ASN A 22 -7.68 -6.59 4.78
CA ASN A 22 -7.60 -8.03 4.55
C ASN A 22 -6.20 -8.54 4.19
N ASP A 23 -5.20 -8.24 5.04
CA ASP A 23 -3.80 -8.66 4.84
C ASP A 23 -3.13 -8.13 3.55
N TYR A 24 -3.68 -7.07 2.94
CA TYR A 24 -3.14 -6.51 1.69
C TYR A 24 -3.22 -4.96 1.64
N PRO A 25 -2.28 -4.28 0.97
CA PRO A 25 -2.32 -2.83 0.79
C PRO A 25 -3.38 -2.36 -0.21
N TYR A 26 -4.26 -1.48 0.26
CA TYR A 26 -5.30 -0.83 -0.55
C TYR A 26 -5.23 0.70 -0.47
N ARG A 27 -5.73 1.34 -1.52
CA ARG A 27 -5.98 2.79 -1.60
C ARG A 27 -7.47 3.08 -1.72
N LEU A 28 -7.87 4.20 -1.14
CA LEU A 28 -9.24 4.69 -1.25
C LEU A 28 -9.46 5.40 -2.58
N VAL A 29 -10.50 5.02 -3.31
CA VAL A 29 -10.91 5.67 -4.56
C VAL A 29 -12.34 6.15 -4.41
N TRP A 30 -12.55 7.46 -4.46
CA TRP A 30 -13.89 8.03 -4.45
C TRP A 30 -14.58 7.82 -5.80
N LEU A 31 -15.81 7.33 -5.77
CA LEU A 31 -16.62 7.10 -6.96
C LEU A 31 -17.69 8.21 -7.06
N ASP A 32 -17.87 8.75 -8.25
CA ASP A 32 -18.89 9.78 -8.54
C ASP A 32 -20.24 9.14 -8.95
N GLY A 33 -20.54 7.95 -8.41
CA GLY A 33 -21.70 7.14 -8.79
C GLY A 33 -22.83 7.16 -7.76
N ASP A 34 -24.09 7.15 -8.20
CA ASP A 34 -25.26 7.12 -7.31
C ASP A 34 -25.41 5.81 -6.50
N THR A 35 -24.66 4.76 -6.83
CA THR A 35 -24.79 3.42 -6.20
C THR A 35 -23.65 3.03 -5.28
N HIS A 36 -22.50 3.71 -5.38
CA HIS A 36 -21.31 3.41 -4.59
C HIS A 36 -20.58 4.72 -4.31
N GLU A 37 -20.38 5.05 -3.03
CA GLU A 37 -19.65 6.26 -2.65
C GLU A 37 -18.14 6.12 -2.90
N PHE A 38 -17.56 4.94 -2.70
CA PHE A 38 -16.12 4.71 -2.85
C PHE A 38 -15.80 3.25 -3.20
N ALA A 39 -14.56 3.01 -3.60
CA ALA A 39 -14.00 1.69 -3.80
C ALA A 39 -12.61 1.58 -3.17
N LEU A 40 -12.22 0.35 -2.83
CA LEU A 40 -10.87 0.02 -2.40
C LEU A 40 -10.12 -0.60 -3.57
N SER A 41 -9.10 0.11 -4.04
CA SER A 41 -8.22 -0.36 -5.13
C SER A 41 -6.99 -1.02 -4.51
N PRO A 42 -6.67 -2.27 -4.88
CA PRO A 42 -5.40 -2.87 -4.47
C PRO A 42 -4.24 -2.09 -5.09
N LEU A 43 -3.12 -2.01 -4.36
CA LEU A 43 -1.95 -1.25 -4.79
C LEU A 43 -1.22 -1.91 -5.97
N TYR A 44 -1.12 -3.24 -5.91
CA TYR A 44 -0.59 -4.08 -6.97
C TYR A 44 -1.54 -5.26 -7.15
N TRP A 45 -1.93 -5.57 -8.37
CA TRP A 45 -2.67 -6.81 -8.69
C TRP A 45 -2.57 -7.07 -10.19
N GLY A 46 -1.34 -7.14 -10.71
CA GLY A 46 -1.02 -7.55 -12.09
C GLY A 46 -2.01 -7.09 -13.17
N ASP A 47 -2.19 -5.77 -13.31
CA ASP A 47 -3.05 -5.12 -14.33
C ASP A 47 -4.56 -5.45 -14.26
N SER A 48 -5.03 -6.22 -13.27
CA SER A 48 -6.42 -6.69 -13.19
C SER A 48 -7.36 -5.87 -12.30
N GLY A 49 -6.84 -4.89 -11.53
CA GLY A 49 -7.64 -3.83 -10.87
C GLY A 49 -9.01 -4.28 -10.36
N MET A 50 -9.05 -5.21 -9.40
CA MET A 50 -10.30 -5.60 -8.74
C MET A 50 -10.62 -4.60 -7.64
N ASP A 51 -11.03 -3.40 -8.06
CA ASP A 51 -11.57 -2.41 -7.14
C ASP A 51 -12.80 -2.99 -6.45
N ILE A 52 -12.83 -2.93 -5.12
CA ILE A 52 -13.97 -3.41 -4.33
C ILE A 52 -14.88 -2.21 -4.08
N PRO A 53 -16.04 -2.10 -4.75
CA PRO A 53 -16.94 -0.98 -4.54
C PRO A 53 -17.73 -1.15 -3.24
N PHE A 54 -17.86 -0.05 -2.50
CA PHE A 54 -18.65 0.05 -1.27
C PHE A 54 -19.74 1.10 -1.43
N HIS A 55 -20.95 0.76 -0.96
CA HIS A 55 -22.06 1.71 -0.98
C HIS A 55 -21.80 2.86 -0.01
N ASP A 56 -21.48 2.55 1.25
CA ASP A 56 -21.10 3.53 2.29
C ASP A 56 -20.12 2.88 3.29
N ARG A 57 -19.71 3.66 4.30
CA ARG A 57 -18.90 3.20 5.45
C ARG A 57 -19.52 2.00 6.17
N GLU A 58 -20.85 1.90 6.28
CA GLU A 58 -21.49 0.75 6.94
C GLU A 58 -21.20 -0.56 6.20
N ALA A 59 -21.13 -0.53 4.86
CA ALA A 59 -20.76 -1.70 4.06
C ALA A 59 -19.29 -2.09 4.25
N LEU A 60 -18.41 -1.10 4.46
CA LEU A 60 -17.01 -1.36 4.82
C LEU A 60 -16.89 -2.02 6.19
N VAL A 61 -17.65 -1.54 7.18
CA VAL A 61 -17.66 -2.12 8.53
C VAL A 61 -18.15 -3.56 8.52
N ASP A 62 -19.19 -3.87 7.73
CA ASP A 62 -19.75 -5.23 7.63
C ASP A 62 -18.76 -6.23 7.01
N GLN A 63 -17.94 -5.77 6.06
CA GLN A 63 -16.90 -6.59 5.42
C GLN A 63 -15.53 -6.50 6.10
N TRP A 64 -15.39 -5.75 7.19
CA TRP A 64 -14.11 -5.56 7.87
C TRP A 64 -13.66 -6.84 8.59
N GLU A 65 -12.73 -7.56 7.98
CA GLU A 65 -12.16 -8.79 8.55
C GLU A 65 -11.14 -8.50 9.66
N VAL A 66 -10.88 -9.50 10.51
CA VAL A 66 -9.93 -9.38 11.64
C VAL A 66 -8.51 -9.07 11.21
N ASP A 67 -8.15 -9.48 9.99
CA ASP A 67 -6.84 -9.25 9.36
C ASP A 67 -6.71 -7.83 8.78
N SER A 68 -7.74 -6.98 8.90
CA SER A 68 -7.70 -5.58 8.46
C SER A 68 -7.13 -4.70 9.57
N GLN A 69 -5.86 -4.28 9.41
CA GLN A 69 -5.17 -3.44 10.38
C GLN A 69 -5.45 -1.94 10.21
N GLY A 70 -5.81 -1.49 9.00
CA GLY A 70 -6.01 -0.07 8.69
C GLY A 70 -4.69 0.65 8.45
N ARG A 71 -4.52 1.84 9.05
CA ARG A 71 -3.38 2.70 8.74
C ARG A 71 -2.12 2.19 9.46
N MET A 72 -1.18 1.66 8.70
CA MET A 72 0.11 1.21 9.21
C MET A 72 1.17 2.30 9.07
N THR A 73 2.12 2.31 10.00
CA THR A 73 3.33 3.14 9.95
C THR A 73 4.34 2.59 8.94
N ALA A 74 5.35 3.39 8.59
CA ALA A 74 6.42 2.96 7.69
C ALA A 74 7.13 1.68 8.17
N GLU A 75 7.38 1.59 9.48
CA GLU A 75 8.02 0.42 10.11
C GLU A 75 7.14 -0.83 10.02
N GLU A 76 5.83 -0.68 10.23
CA GLU A 76 4.87 -1.79 10.09
C GLU A 76 4.74 -2.24 8.62
N TRP A 77 4.83 -1.32 7.67
CA TRP A 77 4.88 -1.67 6.24
C TRP A 77 6.16 -2.40 5.86
N SER A 78 7.31 -2.03 6.43
CA SER A 78 8.56 -2.77 6.24
C SER A 78 8.44 -4.21 6.74
N ASP A 79 7.90 -4.39 7.95
CA ASP A 79 7.68 -5.71 8.55
C ASP A 79 6.74 -6.56 7.68
N TRP A 80 5.63 -5.96 7.19
CA TRP A 80 4.72 -6.62 6.27
C TRP A 80 5.39 -7.03 4.94
N LEU A 81 6.29 -6.20 4.40
CA LEU A 81 7.02 -6.52 3.17
C LEU A 81 8.04 -7.65 3.38
N ASP A 82 8.69 -7.73 4.53
CA ASP A 82 9.55 -8.85 4.91
C ASP A 82 8.73 -10.16 4.98
N ASP A 83 7.60 -10.17 5.69
CA ASP A 83 6.70 -11.32 5.75
C ASP A 83 6.18 -11.69 4.34
N ALA A 84 5.81 -10.70 3.53
CA ALA A 84 5.34 -10.93 2.16
C ALA A 84 6.44 -11.50 1.25
N MET A 85 7.71 -11.14 1.46
CA MET A 85 8.85 -11.69 0.71
C MET A 85 9.07 -13.17 1.05
N GLU A 86 8.84 -13.57 2.31
CA GLU A 86 8.93 -14.97 2.74
C GLU A 86 7.69 -15.80 2.35
N ASP A 87 6.59 -15.14 1.99
CA ASP A 87 5.33 -15.77 1.60
C ASP A 87 5.29 -16.13 0.11
N HIS A 88 5.07 -17.41 -0.18
CA HIS A 88 4.93 -17.95 -1.54
C HIS A 88 3.69 -17.47 -2.30
N ARG A 89 2.76 -16.75 -1.63
CA ARG A 89 1.64 -16.05 -2.27
C ARG A 89 2.11 -14.89 -3.14
N TYR A 90 3.21 -14.23 -2.76
CA TYR A 90 3.73 -13.06 -3.46
C TYR A 90 4.99 -13.40 -4.25
N SER A 91 5.23 -12.65 -5.32
CA SER A 91 6.48 -12.75 -6.09
C SER A 91 7.42 -11.60 -5.69
N ASP A 92 8.73 -11.80 -5.75
CA ASP A 92 9.72 -10.72 -5.51
C ASP A 92 9.40 -9.40 -6.25
N ASP A 93 8.98 -9.51 -7.52
CA ASP A 93 8.64 -8.35 -8.36
C ASP A 93 7.37 -7.62 -7.89
N GLU A 94 6.42 -8.37 -7.32
CA GLU A 94 5.22 -7.83 -6.69
C GLU A 94 5.56 -7.08 -5.40
N VAL A 95 6.33 -7.70 -4.51
CA VAL A 95 6.75 -7.08 -3.24
C VAL A 95 7.57 -5.82 -3.50
N ALA A 96 8.51 -5.85 -4.46
CA ALA A 96 9.29 -4.68 -4.84
C ALA A 96 8.42 -3.55 -5.43
N SER A 97 7.39 -3.89 -6.20
CA SER A 97 6.44 -2.90 -6.74
C SER A 97 5.58 -2.28 -5.64
N LEU A 98 5.15 -3.08 -4.67
CA LEU A 98 4.43 -2.60 -3.49
C LEU A 98 5.30 -1.66 -2.65
N ALA A 99 6.55 -2.04 -2.38
CA ALA A 99 7.50 -1.23 -1.63
C ALA A 99 7.73 0.16 -2.25
N ALA A 100 7.79 0.26 -3.58
CA ALA A 100 7.97 1.52 -4.29
C ALA A 100 6.79 2.50 -4.12
N GLU A 101 5.59 1.99 -3.87
CA GLU A 101 4.36 2.76 -3.74
C GLU A 101 3.93 2.98 -2.28
N LEU A 102 4.50 2.23 -1.35
CA LEU A 102 4.24 2.32 0.08
C LEU A 102 5.08 3.44 0.71
N PRO A 103 4.58 4.10 1.77
CA PRO A 103 5.31 5.15 2.48
C PRO A 103 6.35 4.54 3.44
N THR A 104 7.22 3.68 2.92
CA THR A 104 8.28 2.99 3.68
C THR A 104 9.66 3.23 3.04
N GLU A 105 10.70 3.12 3.86
CA GLU A 105 12.11 3.09 3.45
C GLU A 105 12.60 1.64 3.31
N TRP A 106 11.70 0.69 3.06
CA TRP A 106 12.04 -0.72 2.92
C TRP A 106 12.91 -0.92 1.68
N ASP A 107 14.18 -1.22 1.92
CA ASP A 107 15.10 -1.75 0.93
C ASP A 107 14.98 -3.28 0.99
N ALA A 108 14.62 -3.92 -0.13
CA ALA A 108 14.58 -5.39 -0.28
C ALA A 108 15.94 -6.06 0.00
N ASP A 109 16.99 -5.26 0.20
CA ASP A 109 18.37 -5.65 0.34
C ASP A 109 18.96 -4.99 1.59
N GLY A 110 19.23 -5.78 2.62
CA GLY A 110 20.31 -5.51 3.57
C GLY A 110 21.69 -5.58 2.90
N GLY A 111 21.82 -5.09 1.66
CA GLY A 111 23.02 -5.10 0.87
C GLY A 111 23.38 -3.69 0.45
N ASP A 112 24.48 -3.24 1.05
CA ASP A 112 25.45 -2.33 0.44
C ASP A 112 24.86 -1.25 -0.47
N SER A 113 24.15 -0.29 0.12
CA SER A 113 24.12 1.06 -0.42
C SER A 113 25.52 1.69 -0.29
N ASP A 114 26.51 1.16 -1.04
CA ASP A 114 27.56 1.99 -1.65
C ASP A 114 26.96 2.76 -2.83
N SER A 115 25.88 3.49 -2.57
CA SER A 115 25.51 4.66 -3.36
C SER A 115 26.37 5.82 -2.86
N GLY A 116 27.68 5.65 -3.04
CA GLY A 116 28.73 6.38 -2.32
C GLY A 116 29.86 6.91 -3.20
N GLY A 117 29.58 7.35 -4.44
CA GLY A 117 30.36 8.45 -5.02
C GLY A 117 31.03 8.23 -6.38
N SER A 118 30.61 9.09 -7.32
CA SER A 118 31.44 9.70 -8.36
C SER A 118 32.07 8.81 -9.43
N ILE A 119 31.29 8.64 -10.50
CA ILE A 119 31.73 8.32 -11.86
C ILE A 119 32.42 9.55 -12.51
N ARG A 120 33.24 10.31 -11.75
CA ARG A 120 33.75 11.64 -12.16
C ARG A 120 35.23 11.93 -11.87
N ASP A 121 36.11 10.92 -11.93
CA ASP A 121 37.55 11.16 -12.10
C ASP A 121 38.10 10.34 -13.28
N ARG A 122 37.74 10.79 -14.50
CA ARG A 122 38.28 10.25 -15.76
C ARG A 122 38.69 11.36 -16.73
N LEU A 123 39.17 12.50 -16.21
CA LEU A 123 39.79 13.55 -17.01
C LEU A 123 41.04 14.01 -16.28
N GLY A 124 42.18 13.57 -16.81
CA GLY A 124 43.49 13.75 -16.21
C GLY A 124 43.94 15.20 -16.10
N LEU A 125 44.72 15.42 -15.04
CA LEU A 125 45.73 16.45 -14.92
C LEU A 125 46.85 15.94 -14.00
#